data_AF-A0A7W9XPK6-F1
#
_entry.id   AF-A0A7W9XPK6-F1
#
_cell.length_a   1.000
_cell.length_b   1.000
_cell.length_c   1.000
_cell.angle_alpha   90.00
_cell.angle_beta   90.00
_cell.angle_gamma   90.00
#
_symmetry.space_group_name_H-M   'P 1'
#
loop_
_entity.id
_entity.type
_entity.pdbx_description
1 polymer ?
#
loop_
_entity_poly.entity_id
_entity_poly.type
_entity_poly.pdbx_seq_one_letter_code
_entity_poly.pdbx_strand_id
1 'polypeptide(L)'
;MDDFYLRHKCVVLVLFFAGMAVLLSSCVNIQDKATELGSSGKVGKAQMSAFLDVIKDKVEPDDPNFFTYDKLDTNKVASFIYNTCLTAGIKINRQDIYNGSAKLVRPSVKPILSIYIEDSESMDAYVSGVTGFKDAIYSLAGSIITADTLTQGINLYYINNAIQFRRQTADANTLLQFIQNLDPSTFRNNGGNRKSSDMRGLLQQVLDSTDDRHVNVLISDFVFSPGQHQDATSYLQQQSTGIKIAIAQKIEQYDLAIEILQMHSHFSGIYFDQHDKRVPLTGDRPFYIWLIGSKKKIKAIGKSGVLTTIKGGVDNTLVFYKQSGPSLHSHKILFSHKDGDFEIQGGASGDMSTAKPNDVNNTFGFDMLVNYKKEMEDIAFFDDTNNYTHNPNYKLTISRLQENDDPASVGYTHCLHLSTQSLQEQKIQLFTVAKVPTWVTAHDSENDTNIGKDPSQMNKTFGLQYLIQGLYEAFYTTPHQNKITEVEITIKK
;
A
#
# COMPACT_ATOMS: atom_id res chain seq x y z
N MET A 1 -20.31 -64.89 -52.49
CA MET A 1 -20.18 -66.27 -52.03
C MET A 1 -19.73 -66.22 -50.58
N ASP A 2 -20.53 -66.34 -49.55
CA ASP A 2 -21.97 -66.55 -49.36
C ASP A 2 -22.24 -66.20 -47.88
N ASP A 3 -23.21 -65.33 -47.64
CA ASP A 3 -24.38 -65.57 -46.79
C ASP A 3 -24.16 -66.03 -45.33
N PHE A 4 -24.53 -65.16 -44.38
CA PHE A 4 -25.81 -65.20 -43.64
C PHE A 4 -25.85 -66.29 -42.57
N TYR A 5 -25.96 -65.90 -41.29
CA TYR A 5 -27.16 -66.23 -40.52
C TYR A 5 -27.25 -65.43 -39.22
N LEU A 6 -28.38 -64.74 -39.13
CA LEU A 6 -28.95 -64.01 -38.00
C LEU A 6 -29.80 -64.98 -37.17
N ARG A 7 -29.77 -64.94 -35.82
CA ARG A 7 -30.92 -65.12 -34.90
C ARG A 7 -30.47 -65.17 -33.43
N HIS A 8 -30.82 -64.15 -32.64
CA HIS A 8 -32.00 -64.09 -31.74
C HIS A 8 -31.79 -64.72 -30.35
N LYS A 9 -31.58 -63.88 -29.33
CA LYS A 9 -32.61 -63.49 -28.32
C LYS A 9 -31.95 -62.85 -27.10
N CYS A 10 -32.43 -61.65 -26.77
CA CYS A 10 -32.29 -61.01 -25.47
C CYS A 10 -32.83 -61.91 -24.36
N VAL A 11 -32.06 -62.09 -23.30
CA VAL A 11 -32.56 -62.04 -21.92
C VAL A 11 -31.59 -61.19 -21.13
N VAL A 12 -32.13 -60.09 -20.61
CA VAL A 12 -31.49 -59.20 -19.65
C VAL A 12 -31.40 -59.92 -18.31
N LEU A 13 -30.19 -60.04 -17.76
CA LEU A 13 -30.02 -60.14 -16.32
C LEU A 13 -28.90 -59.19 -15.90
N VAL A 14 -29.31 -58.06 -15.32
CA VAL A 14 -28.47 -57.11 -14.61
C VAL A 14 -27.98 -57.81 -13.35
N LEU A 15 -26.67 -57.80 -13.08
CA LEU A 15 -26.09 -57.74 -11.73
C LEU A 15 -24.63 -57.24 -11.80
N PHE A 16 -24.29 -56.45 -10.79
CA PHE A 16 -23.25 -55.43 -10.72
C PHE A 16 -21.81 -55.96 -10.46
N PHE A 17 -20.84 -55.27 -11.09
CA PHE A 17 -19.46 -54.90 -10.67
C PHE A 17 -18.55 -55.84 -9.84
N ALA A 18 -17.41 -56.19 -10.47
CA ALA A 18 -16.00 -56.08 -10.01
C ALA A 18 -15.17 -57.05 -10.87
N GLY A 19 -13.99 -56.78 -11.43
CA GLY A 19 -13.02 -55.70 -11.35
C GLY A 19 -11.71 -56.30 -11.89
N MET A 20 -11.17 -55.76 -12.99
CA MET A 20 -9.76 -55.94 -13.36
C MET A 20 -9.43 -54.95 -14.48
N ALA A 21 -8.98 -53.77 -14.08
CA ALA A 21 -8.39 -52.80 -14.98
C ALA A 21 -6.98 -53.27 -15.35
N VAL A 22 -6.75 -53.39 -16.65
CA VAL A 22 -5.43 -53.60 -17.25
C VAL A 22 -4.58 -52.36 -16.95
N LEU A 23 -3.48 -52.56 -16.24
CA LEU A 23 -2.44 -51.56 -16.02
C LEU A 23 -1.69 -51.33 -17.33
N LEU A 24 -2.01 -50.22 -18.01
CA LEU A 24 -1.15 -49.58 -18.99
C LEU A 24 -0.57 -48.33 -18.32
N SER A 25 0.67 -48.43 -17.82
CA SER A 25 1.44 -47.27 -17.38
C SER A 25 2.01 -46.55 -18.61
N SER A 26 1.25 -45.61 -19.16
CA SER A 26 1.85 -44.58 -20.01
C SER A 26 2.54 -43.55 -19.09
N CYS A 27 3.84 -43.36 -19.26
CA CYS A 27 4.53 -42.20 -18.69
C CYS A 27 3.95 -40.94 -19.34
N VAL A 28 3.05 -40.26 -18.63
CA VAL A 28 2.52 -38.96 -19.06
C VAL A 28 3.63 -37.93 -18.84
N ASN A 29 4.13 -37.35 -19.92
CA ASN A 29 5.05 -36.21 -19.89
C ASN A 29 4.28 -34.94 -19.47
N ILE A 30 4.72 -34.29 -18.39
CA ILE A 30 4.03 -33.14 -17.79
C ILE A 30 4.04 -31.94 -18.73
N GLN A 31 5.12 -31.72 -19.49
CA GLN A 31 5.19 -30.68 -20.50
C GLN A 31 4.14 -30.90 -21.61
N ASP A 32 4.03 -32.14 -22.12
CA ASP A 32 3.09 -32.47 -23.19
C ASP A 32 1.65 -32.23 -22.73
N LYS A 33 1.31 -32.65 -21.49
CA LYS A 33 -0.01 -32.42 -20.92
C LYS A 33 -0.30 -30.93 -20.71
N ALA A 34 0.70 -30.14 -20.33
CA ALA A 34 0.56 -28.68 -20.23
C ALA A 34 0.29 -28.02 -21.59
N THR A 35 0.97 -28.45 -22.66
CA THR A 35 0.71 -27.95 -24.02
C THR A 35 -0.67 -28.35 -24.54
N GLU A 36 -1.12 -29.58 -24.28
CA GLU A 36 -2.46 -30.06 -24.62
C GLU A 36 -3.55 -29.21 -23.95
N LEU A 37 -3.36 -28.90 -22.66
CA LEU A 37 -4.29 -28.05 -21.89
C LEU A 37 -4.38 -26.64 -22.45
N GLY A 38 -3.26 -26.03 -22.83
CA GLY A 38 -3.24 -24.66 -23.35
C GLY A 38 -3.66 -24.52 -24.82
N SER A 39 -3.76 -25.63 -25.57
CA SER A 39 -4.09 -25.62 -27.00
C SER A 39 -5.49 -25.05 -27.31
N SER A 40 -6.41 -25.07 -26.34
CA SER A 40 -7.73 -24.42 -26.46
C SER A 40 -7.71 -22.91 -26.24
N GLY A 41 -6.55 -22.31 -25.94
CA GLY A 41 -6.39 -20.88 -25.63
C GLY A 41 -6.94 -20.46 -24.26
N LYS A 42 -7.51 -21.40 -23.50
CA LYS A 42 -8.08 -21.20 -22.17
C LYS A 42 -8.06 -22.51 -21.38
N VAL A 43 -7.75 -22.43 -20.08
CA VAL A 43 -7.76 -23.57 -19.14
C VAL A 43 -8.77 -23.30 -18.03
N GLY A 44 -9.85 -24.07 -18.00
CA GLY A 44 -10.91 -23.94 -16.99
C GLY A 44 -10.66 -24.72 -15.69
N LYS A 45 -11.56 -24.55 -14.72
CA LYS A 45 -11.46 -25.17 -13.38
C LYS A 45 -11.31 -26.69 -13.39
N ALA A 46 -12.12 -27.40 -14.17
CA ALA A 46 -12.07 -28.86 -14.23
C ALA A 46 -10.75 -29.37 -14.84
N GLN A 47 -10.29 -28.70 -15.91
CA GLN A 47 -9.04 -29.01 -16.59
C GLN A 47 -7.83 -28.76 -15.67
N MET A 48 -7.82 -27.63 -14.96
CA MET A 48 -6.79 -27.35 -13.96
C MET A 48 -6.83 -28.39 -12.82
N SER A 49 -8.00 -28.73 -12.29
CA SER A 49 -8.11 -29.72 -11.20
C SER A 49 -7.50 -31.07 -11.60
N ALA A 50 -7.82 -31.57 -12.79
CA ALA A 50 -7.26 -32.82 -13.29
C ALA A 50 -5.73 -32.72 -13.46
N PHE A 51 -5.22 -31.58 -13.90
CA PHE A 51 -3.77 -31.37 -14.04
C PHE A 51 -3.05 -31.30 -12.70
N LEU A 52 -3.65 -30.66 -11.69
CA LEU A 52 -3.08 -30.62 -10.34
C LEU A 52 -2.94 -32.03 -9.75
N ASP A 53 -3.88 -32.93 -10.01
CA ASP A 53 -3.78 -34.31 -9.55
C ASP A 53 -2.67 -35.09 -10.27
N VAL A 54 -2.41 -34.78 -11.55
CA VAL A 54 -1.21 -35.29 -12.25
C VAL A 54 0.08 -34.78 -11.61
N ILE A 55 0.16 -33.49 -11.25
CA ILE A 55 1.36 -32.94 -10.59
C ILE A 55 1.60 -33.60 -9.24
N LYS A 56 0.56 -33.81 -8.42
CA LYS A 56 0.70 -34.50 -7.12
C LYS A 56 1.18 -35.94 -7.24
N ASP A 57 0.82 -36.61 -8.33
CA ASP A 57 1.21 -38.01 -8.58
C ASP A 57 2.61 -38.14 -9.19
N LYS A 58 3.07 -37.12 -9.94
CA LYS A 58 4.26 -37.21 -10.80
C LYS A 58 5.43 -36.32 -10.39
N VAL A 59 5.24 -35.37 -9.48
CA VAL A 59 6.27 -34.41 -9.07
C VAL A 59 6.48 -34.50 -7.57
N GLU A 60 7.75 -34.56 -7.16
CA GLU A 60 8.13 -34.59 -5.75
C GLU A 60 7.73 -33.30 -5.03
N PRO A 61 7.21 -33.36 -3.78
CA PRO A 61 6.74 -32.18 -3.04
C PRO A 61 7.78 -31.10 -2.77
N ASP A 62 9.07 -31.39 -2.95
CA ASP A 62 10.18 -30.45 -2.79
C ASP A 62 10.54 -29.71 -4.09
N ASP A 63 9.91 -30.02 -5.24
CA ASP A 63 10.18 -29.35 -6.51
C ASP A 63 9.75 -27.86 -6.44
N PRO A 64 10.70 -26.92 -6.49
CA PRO A 64 10.42 -25.50 -6.31
C PRO A 64 9.59 -24.90 -7.45
N ASN A 65 9.47 -25.59 -8.59
CA ASN A 65 8.68 -25.15 -9.75
C ASN A 65 7.19 -25.40 -9.57
N PHE A 66 6.78 -26.24 -8.62
CA PHE A 66 5.38 -26.62 -8.42
C PHE A 66 4.92 -26.47 -6.97
N PHE A 67 5.83 -26.55 -6.00
CA PHE A 67 5.49 -26.54 -4.57
C PHE A 67 6.07 -25.32 -3.84
N THR A 68 5.41 -24.93 -2.75
CA THR A 68 5.84 -23.90 -1.81
C THR A 68 5.60 -24.43 -0.40
N TYR A 69 6.67 -24.68 0.37
CA TYR A 69 6.62 -25.33 1.69
C TYR A 69 5.85 -26.67 1.66
N ASP A 70 6.25 -27.56 0.75
CA ASP A 70 5.68 -28.91 0.53
C ASP A 70 4.17 -28.93 0.17
N LYS A 71 3.60 -27.77 -0.16
CA LYS A 71 2.23 -27.63 -0.64
C LYS A 71 2.22 -27.20 -2.09
N LEU A 72 1.42 -27.89 -2.89
CA LEU A 72 1.24 -27.59 -4.31
C LEU A 72 0.74 -26.15 -4.49
N ASP A 73 1.48 -25.37 -5.28
CA ASP A 73 1.21 -23.96 -5.54
C ASP A 73 0.54 -23.81 -6.91
N THR A 74 -0.76 -23.55 -6.91
CA THR A 74 -1.56 -23.46 -8.14
C THR A 74 -1.15 -22.28 -9.03
N ASN A 75 -0.51 -21.23 -8.48
CA ASN A 75 0.03 -20.15 -9.29
C ASN A 75 1.27 -20.60 -10.05
N LYS A 76 2.17 -21.34 -9.38
CA LYS A 76 3.35 -21.91 -10.03
C LYS A 76 2.97 -22.90 -11.12
N VAL A 77 2.02 -23.80 -10.85
CA VAL A 77 1.47 -24.73 -11.86
C VAL A 77 0.89 -23.96 -13.05
N ALA A 78 0.13 -22.90 -12.79
CA ALA A 78 -0.47 -22.11 -13.87
C ALA A 78 0.59 -21.31 -14.67
N SER A 79 1.69 -20.90 -14.03
CA SER A 79 2.83 -20.25 -14.71
C SER A 79 3.64 -21.26 -15.52
N PHE A 80 3.77 -22.50 -15.04
CA PHE A 80 4.35 -23.60 -15.78
C PHE A 80 3.56 -23.88 -17.07
N ILE A 81 2.22 -23.96 -17.01
CA ILE A 81 1.38 -24.12 -18.21
C ILE A 81 1.61 -22.97 -19.19
N TYR A 82 1.56 -21.72 -18.70
CA TYR A 82 1.74 -20.54 -19.54
C TYR A 82 3.10 -20.56 -20.27
N ASN A 83 4.20 -20.73 -19.54
CA ASN A 83 5.55 -20.71 -20.11
C ASN A 83 5.79 -21.89 -21.07
N THR A 84 5.26 -23.07 -20.76
CA THR A 84 5.36 -24.25 -21.63
C THR A 84 4.61 -24.02 -22.94
N CYS A 85 3.41 -23.44 -22.89
CA CYS A 85 2.63 -23.11 -24.09
C CYS A 85 3.32 -22.05 -24.95
N LEU A 86 3.87 -21.00 -24.34
CA LEU A 86 4.63 -19.98 -25.07
C LEU A 86 5.85 -20.57 -25.78
N THR A 87 6.58 -21.46 -25.09
CA THR A 87 7.75 -22.14 -25.66
C THR A 87 7.37 -23.04 -26.84
N ALA A 88 6.18 -23.65 -26.79
CA ALA A 88 5.61 -24.46 -27.87
C ALA A 88 4.94 -23.64 -28.99
N GLY A 89 4.96 -22.30 -28.93
CA GLY A 89 4.31 -21.44 -29.92
C GLY A 89 2.77 -21.39 -29.83
N ILE A 90 2.20 -21.88 -28.73
CA ILE A 90 0.75 -21.89 -28.49
C ILE A 90 0.33 -20.54 -27.91
N LYS A 91 -0.65 -19.88 -28.56
CA LYS A 91 -1.21 -18.61 -28.09
C LYS A 91 -2.19 -18.84 -26.94
N ILE A 92 -1.83 -18.38 -25.74
CA ILE A 92 -2.68 -18.36 -24.56
C ILE A 92 -2.35 -17.14 -23.71
N ASN A 93 -3.34 -16.51 -23.07
CA ASN A 93 -3.08 -15.43 -22.11
C ASN A 93 -3.02 -15.99 -20.69
N ARG A 94 -2.20 -15.37 -19.84
CA ARG A 94 -2.08 -15.79 -18.43
C ARG A 94 -3.41 -15.74 -17.68
N GLN A 95 -4.25 -14.76 -18.01
CA GLN A 95 -5.57 -14.50 -17.41
C GLN A 95 -6.61 -15.58 -17.79
N ASP A 96 -6.40 -16.31 -18.88
CA ASP A 96 -7.27 -17.37 -19.37
C ASP A 96 -6.95 -18.74 -18.74
N ILE A 97 -5.96 -18.81 -17.84
CA ILE A 97 -5.59 -20.02 -17.10
C ILE A 97 -6.16 -19.93 -15.69
N TYR A 98 -7.17 -20.74 -15.39
CA TYR A 98 -7.74 -20.86 -14.06
C TYR A 98 -6.67 -21.35 -13.07
N ASN A 99 -6.26 -20.50 -12.13
CA ASN A 99 -5.23 -20.79 -11.12
C ASN A 99 -5.82 -21.11 -9.73
N GLY A 100 -7.12 -21.42 -9.64
CA GLY A 100 -7.76 -21.66 -8.34
C GLY A 100 -8.12 -20.38 -7.58
N SER A 101 -8.12 -19.20 -8.23
CA SER A 101 -8.64 -17.97 -7.63
C SER A 101 -10.17 -18.01 -7.47
N ALA A 102 -10.69 -18.88 -6.59
CA ALA A 102 -11.53 -18.29 -5.57
C ALA A 102 -10.65 -17.24 -4.89
N LYS A 103 -11.14 -16.00 -4.69
CA LYS A 103 -10.53 -15.09 -3.72
C LYS A 103 -10.10 -15.98 -2.55
N LEU A 104 -8.80 -16.09 -2.35
CA LEU A 104 -8.28 -16.74 -1.18
C LEU A 104 -8.87 -15.94 -0.02
N VAL A 105 -9.98 -16.41 0.54
CA VAL A 105 -10.25 -16.25 1.95
C VAL A 105 -9.23 -17.16 2.61
N ARG A 106 -7.95 -16.80 2.50
CA ARG A 106 -7.00 -17.10 3.56
C ARG A 106 -7.68 -16.52 4.79
N PRO A 107 -7.86 -17.28 5.89
CA PRO A 107 -8.08 -16.60 7.16
C PRO A 107 -7.04 -15.48 7.21
N SER A 108 -7.48 -14.28 7.58
CA SER A 108 -6.62 -13.11 7.63
C SER A 108 -5.44 -13.41 8.56
N VAL A 109 -4.37 -14.02 8.03
CA VAL A 109 -3.18 -14.30 8.82
C VAL A 109 -2.58 -12.94 9.08
N LYS A 110 -2.57 -12.58 10.37
CA LYS A 110 -1.99 -11.33 10.84
C LYS A 110 -0.54 -11.26 10.32
N PRO A 111 -0.07 -10.10 9.86
CA PRO A 111 1.30 -10.00 9.39
C PRO A 111 2.31 -10.30 10.49
N ILE A 112 3.54 -10.62 10.08
CA ILE A 112 4.73 -10.44 10.90
C ILE A 112 5.19 -9.01 10.67
N LEU A 113 5.43 -8.25 11.74
CA LEU A 113 5.98 -6.91 11.64
C LEU A 113 7.52 -7.00 11.64
N SER A 114 8.18 -6.49 10.62
CA SER A 114 9.65 -6.43 10.57
C SER A 114 10.10 -4.98 10.75
N ILE A 115 10.63 -4.65 11.92
CA ILE A 115 11.11 -3.31 12.26
C ILE A 115 12.60 -3.20 11.89
N TYR A 116 12.91 -2.27 11.00
CA TYR A 116 14.23 -1.90 10.53
C TYR A 116 14.56 -0.51 11.05
N ILE A 117 15.61 -0.40 11.86
CA ILE A 117 16.15 0.87 12.31
C ILE A 117 17.45 1.12 11.55
N GLU A 118 17.50 2.24 10.84
CA GLU A 118 18.69 2.68 10.15
C GLU A 118 19.78 3.08 11.15
N ASP A 119 21.01 2.59 10.96
CA ASP A 119 22.06 2.63 11.98
C ASP A 119 23.31 3.42 11.59
N SER A 120 23.23 4.36 10.65
CA SER A 120 24.36 5.24 10.31
C SER A 120 24.87 6.07 11.48
N GLU A 121 26.04 6.70 11.30
CA GLU A 121 26.64 7.57 12.32
C GLU A 121 25.75 8.78 12.69
N SER A 122 24.94 9.32 11.77
CA SER A 122 24.00 10.42 12.10
C SER A 122 22.93 9.98 13.09
N MET A 123 22.50 8.72 13.00
CA MET A 123 21.46 8.16 13.87
C MET A 123 21.89 8.02 15.33
N ASP A 124 23.20 8.06 15.63
CA ASP A 124 23.71 8.08 17.02
C ASP A 124 23.10 9.24 17.83
N ALA A 125 22.81 10.36 17.19
CA ALA A 125 22.25 11.54 17.83
C ALA A 125 20.81 11.37 18.32
N TYR A 126 20.03 10.46 17.69
CA TYR A 126 18.65 10.16 18.08
C TYR A 126 18.58 9.07 19.16
N VAL A 127 19.62 8.26 19.34
CA VAL A 127 19.65 7.18 20.33
C VAL A 127 20.56 7.48 21.54
N SER A 128 21.17 8.66 21.57
CA SER A 128 21.98 9.12 22.69
C SER A 128 21.10 9.53 23.88
N GLY A 129 21.10 8.71 24.94
CA GLY A 129 20.34 8.97 26.16
C GLY A 129 18.86 8.56 26.07
N VAL A 130 17.98 9.38 26.66
CA VAL A 130 16.53 9.20 26.63
C VAL A 130 15.96 10.22 25.65
N THR A 131 15.38 9.73 24.55
CA THR A 131 14.93 10.55 23.42
C THR A 131 13.52 10.15 22.99
N GLY A 132 12.79 11.11 22.39
CA GLY A 132 11.48 10.86 21.81
C GLY A 132 11.49 9.76 20.73
N PHE A 133 12.61 9.61 20.02
CA PHE A 133 12.84 8.55 19.04
C PHE A 133 12.71 7.15 19.67
N LYS A 134 13.39 6.92 20.80
CA LYS A 134 13.32 5.64 21.52
C LYS A 134 11.92 5.38 22.07
N ASP A 135 11.29 6.42 22.62
CA ASP A 135 9.92 6.36 23.13
C ASP A 135 8.90 6.05 22.03
N ALA A 136 9.05 6.63 20.85
CA ALA A 136 8.19 6.39 19.69
C ALA A 136 8.26 4.93 19.24
N ILE A 137 9.48 4.40 19.08
CA ILE A 137 9.71 2.99 18.70
C ILE A 137 9.12 2.05 19.74
N TYR A 138 9.34 2.34 21.03
CA TYR A 138 8.78 1.57 22.14
C TYR A 138 7.27 1.57 22.15
N SER A 139 6.67 2.74 22.01
CA SER A 139 5.22 2.89 21.99
C SER A 139 4.60 2.16 20.80
N LEU A 140 5.18 2.32 19.60
CA LEU A 140 4.68 1.67 18.39
C LEU A 140 4.76 0.14 18.50
N ALA A 141 5.95 -0.38 18.82
CA ALA A 141 6.17 -1.81 18.90
C ALA A 141 5.37 -2.44 20.06
N GLY A 142 5.32 -1.77 21.22
CA GLY A 142 4.52 -2.19 22.36
C GLY A 142 3.03 -2.23 22.07
N SER A 143 2.47 -1.18 21.47
CA SER A 143 1.05 -1.15 21.05
C SER A 143 0.73 -2.23 20.01
N ILE A 144 1.64 -2.51 19.08
CA ILE A 144 1.40 -3.57 18.08
C ILE A 144 1.50 -4.97 18.69
N ILE A 145 2.48 -5.25 19.58
CA ILE A 145 2.59 -6.57 20.25
C ILE A 145 1.38 -6.83 21.15
N THR A 146 0.94 -5.82 21.90
CA THR A 146 -0.19 -5.99 22.84
C THR A 146 -1.55 -6.01 22.14
N ALA A 147 -1.64 -5.43 20.94
CA ALA A 147 -2.78 -5.58 20.07
C ALA A 147 -2.71 -6.94 19.36
N ASP A 148 -3.08 -8.00 20.09
CA ASP A 148 -3.08 -9.39 19.62
C ASP A 148 -3.75 -9.56 18.25
N THR A 149 -4.64 -8.66 17.84
CA THR A 149 -5.35 -8.69 16.55
C THR A 149 -4.54 -8.21 15.34
N LEU A 150 -3.41 -7.52 15.53
CA LEU A 150 -2.71 -6.80 14.45
C LEU A 150 -1.50 -7.54 13.88
N THR A 151 -0.80 -8.34 14.68
CA THR A 151 0.40 -9.06 14.26
C THR A 151 0.43 -10.48 14.80
N GLN A 152 1.21 -11.36 14.19
CA GLN A 152 1.55 -12.68 14.74
C GLN A 152 2.97 -12.74 15.34
N GLY A 153 3.74 -11.65 15.24
CA GLY A 153 5.07 -11.56 15.80
C GLY A 153 5.85 -10.37 15.26
N ILE A 154 6.97 -10.05 15.92
CA ILE A 154 7.86 -8.95 15.50
C ILE A 154 9.25 -9.50 15.20
N ASN A 155 9.84 -9.02 14.11
CA ASN A 155 11.25 -9.14 13.81
C ASN A 155 11.91 -7.77 13.96
N LEU A 156 13.16 -7.75 14.44
CA LEU A 156 13.92 -6.53 14.73
C LEU A 156 15.25 -6.57 13.99
N TYR A 157 15.58 -5.47 13.31
CA TYR A 157 16.72 -5.35 12.43
C TYR A 157 17.42 -4.00 12.61
N TYR A 158 18.75 -4.02 12.50
CA TYR A 158 19.52 -2.83 12.14
C TYR A 158 19.92 -2.91 10.68
N ILE A 159 19.73 -1.81 9.95
CA ILE A 159 19.94 -1.74 8.50
C ILE A 159 20.79 -0.54 8.12
N ASN A 160 21.64 -0.76 7.12
CA ASN A 160 22.32 0.30 6.37
C ASN A 160 22.57 -0.26 4.96
N ASN A 161 23.83 -0.27 4.51
CA ASN A 161 24.26 -0.93 3.27
C ASN A 161 24.02 -2.46 3.29
N ALA A 162 23.78 -3.04 4.47
CA ALA A 162 23.32 -4.42 4.64
C ALA A 162 22.56 -4.57 5.97
N ILE A 163 21.79 -5.65 6.11
CA ILE A 163 21.14 -6.04 7.38
C ILE A 163 22.13 -6.84 8.22
N GLN A 164 22.71 -6.18 9.23
CA GLN A 164 23.81 -6.73 10.06
C GLN A 164 23.30 -7.40 11.34
N PHE A 165 22.24 -6.84 11.94
CA PHE A 165 21.60 -7.39 13.12
C PHE A 165 20.22 -7.96 12.78
N ARG A 166 19.90 -9.13 13.33
CA ARG A 166 18.62 -9.81 13.12
C ARG A 166 18.15 -10.47 14.41
N ARG A 167 16.94 -10.14 14.84
CA ARG A 167 16.19 -10.90 15.86
C ARG A 167 14.82 -11.22 15.31
N GLN A 168 14.55 -12.50 15.13
CA GLN A 168 13.26 -12.97 14.66
C GLN A 168 12.39 -13.38 15.85
N THR A 169 11.06 -13.28 15.70
CA THR A 169 10.07 -13.71 16.69
C THR A 169 10.35 -13.14 18.09
N ALA A 170 10.55 -11.83 18.16
CA ALA A 170 10.78 -11.11 19.41
C ALA A 170 9.53 -11.17 20.30
N ASP A 171 9.69 -11.67 21.51
CA ASP A 171 8.71 -11.53 22.58
C ASP A 171 8.82 -10.14 23.24
N ALA A 172 7.93 -9.84 24.19
CA ALA A 172 7.91 -8.54 24.87
C ALA A 172 9.24 -8.23 25.58
N ASN A 173 9.91 -9.25 26.15
CA ASN A 173 11.20 -9.08 26.82
C ASN A 173 12.32 -8.78 25.83
N THR A 174 12.37 -9.47 24.69
CA THR A 174 13.32 -9.22 23.61
C THR A 174 13.15 -7.83 23.04
N LEU A 175 11.90 -7.37 22.86
CA LEU A 175 11.60 -6.02 22.42
C LEU A 175 12.10 -4.97 23.43
N LEU A 176 11.80 -5.18 24.72
CA LEU A 176 12.29 -4.31 25.80
C LEU A 176 13.80 -4.18 25.80
N GLN A 177 14.51 -5.32 25.71
CA GLN A 177 15.97 -5.35 25.65
C GLN A 177 16.51 -4.66 24.40
N PHE A 178 15.90 -4.91 23.24
CA PHE A 178 16.30 -4.27 21.98
C PHE A 178 16.25 -2.75 22.09
N ILE A 179 15.18 -2.21 22.71
CA ILE A 179 14.95 -0.77 22.82
C ILE A 179 15.81 -0.14 23.93
N GLN A 180 15.97 -0.81 25.07
CA GLN A 180 16.85 -0.34 26.14
C GLN A 180 18.29 -0.22 25.65
N ASN A 181 18.71 -1.13 24.76
CA ASN A 181 20.02 -1.13 24.14
C ASN A 181 20.08 -0.31 22.84
N LEU A 182 19.04 0.47 22.49
CA LEU A 182 19.17 1.47 21.42
C LEU A 182 20.05 2.61 21.93
N ASP A 183 21.35 2.50 21.64
CA ASP A 183 22.37 3.46 21.98
C ASP A 183 23.51 3.46 20.93
N PRO A 184 24.34 4.51 20.89
CA PRO A 184 25.42 4.62 19.91
C PRO A 184 26.45 3.48 19.96
N SER A 185 26.71 2.91 21.14
CA SER A 185 27.65 1.79 21.29
C SER A 185 27.08 0.50 20.68
N THR A 186 25.79 0.25 20.87
CA THR A 186 25.10 -0.89 20.28
C THR A 186 25.06 -0.77 18.76
N PHE A 187 24.82 0.43 18.20
CA PHE A 187 24.93 0.66 16.77
C PHE A 187 26.36 0.43 16.25
N ARG A 188 27.40 0.89 16.96
CA ARG A 188 28.79 0.61 16.56
C ARG A 188 29.15 -0.88 16.60
N ASN A 189 28.63 -1.61 17.58
CA ASN A 189 28.95 -3.03 17.77
C ASN A 189 28.21 -3.96 16.80
N ASN A 190 27.02 -3.55 16.36
CA ASN A 190 26.15 -4.39 15.51
C ASN A 190 25.98 -3.83 14.09
N GLY A 191 26.37 -2.59 13.85
CA GLY A 191 26.29 -1.92 12.56
C GLY A 191 27.56 -2.14 11.74
N GLY A 192 27.38 -2.35 10.44
CA GLY A 192 28.46 -2.65 9.50
C GLY A 192 29.21 -1.38 9.08
N ASN A 193 29.19 -1.07 7.78
CA ASN A 193 29.68 0.23 7.33
C ASN A 193 28.62 1.31 7.61
N ARG A 194 28.89 2.13 8.63
CA ARG A 194 28.00 3.18 9.14
C ARG A 194 28.29 4.60 8.61
N LYS A 195 29.32 4.75 7.77
CA LYS A 195 29.80 6.07 7.32
C LYS A 195 28.88 6.76 6.32
N SER A 196 28.08 5.98 5.61
CA SER A 196 27.16 6.47 4.58
C SER A 196 26.02 5.47 4.45
N SER A 197 24.82 5.98 4.21
CA SER A 197 23.64 5.16 3.91
C SER A 197 23.18 5.45 2.48
N ASP A 198 23.26 4.45 1.61
CA ASP A 198 22.61 4.52 0.30
C ASP A 198 21.10 4.37 0.49
N MET A 199 20.37 5.48 0.57
CA MET A 199 18.92 5.52 0.79
C MET A 199 18.15 4.66 -0.23
N ARG A 200 18.55 4.69 -1.50
CA ARG A 200 17.94 3.84 -2.53
C ARG A 200 18.22 2.36 -2.23
N GLY A 201 19.47 2.00 -1.95
CA GLY A 201 19.86 0.64 -1.62
C GLY A 201 19.16 0.11 -0.36
N LEU A 202 18.98 0.96 0.65
CA LEU A 202 18.25 0.66 1.87
C LEU A 202 16.76 0.43 1.60
N LEU A 203 16.10 1.31 0.84
CA LEU A 203 14.71 1.12 0.44
C LEU A 203 14.53 -0.15 -0.39
N GLN A 204 15.45 -0.44 -1.33
CA GLN A 204 15.40 -1.65 -2.14
C GLN A 204 15.44 -2.92 -1.27
N GLN A 205 16.35 -2.98 -0.28
CA GLN A 205 16.44 -4.11 0.64
C GLN A 205 15.12 -4.36 1.39
N VAL A 206 14.44 -3.30 1.82
CA VAL A 206 13.14 -3.39 2.52
C VAL A 206 12.01 -3.78 1.55
N LEU A 207 12.03 -3.27 0.32
CA LEU A 207 11.06 -3.65 -0.71
C LEU A 207 11.21 -5.13 -1.10
N ASP A 208 12.44 -5.62 -1.22
CA ASP A 208 12.75 -7.01 -1.55
C ASP A 208 12.27 -7.97 -0.45
N SER A 209 12.31 -7.56 0.82
CA SER A 209 11.78 -8.35 1.94
C SER A 209 10.26 -8.24 2.12
N THR A 210 9.58 -7.33 1.39
CA THR A 210 8.13 -7.11 1.53
C THR A 210 7.35 -8.21 0.81
N ASP A 211 6.58 -9.02 1.54
CA ASP A 211 5.74 -10.09 0.97
C ASP A 211 4.35 -10.15 1.62
N ASP A 212 3.54 -11.13 1.19
CA ASP A 212 2.19 -11.35 1.71
C ASP A 212 2.10 -11.69 3.21
N ARG A 213 3.21 -12.00 3.87
CA ARG A 213 3.26 -12.30 5.31
C ARG A 213 3.80 -11.13 6.12
N HIS A 214 4.53 -10.21 5.52
CA HIS A 214 5.22 -9.15 6.25
C HIS A 214 4.57 -7.77 6.06
N VAL A 215 4.64 -6.96 7.11
CA VAL A 215 4.64 -5.50 7.02
C VAL A 215 5.99 -5.05 7.54
N ASN A 216 6.72 -4.32 6.71
CA ASN A 216 8.02 -3.80 7.07
C ASN A 216 7.86 -2.37 7.60
N VAL A 217 8.52 -2.08 8.73
CA VAL A 217 8.57 -0.75 9.33
C VAL A 217 10.00 -0.27 9.22
N LEU A 218 10.24 0.78 8.44
CA LEU A 218 11.57 1.37 8.28
C LEU A 218 11.62 2.72 9.01
N ILE A 219 12.66 2.93 9.81
CA ILE A 219 12.82 4.11 10.67
C ILE A 219 14.19 4.73 10.42
N SER A 220 14.21 6.00 10.01
CA SER A 220 15.41 6.79 9.70
C SER A 220 15.09 8.29 9.74
N ASP A 221 16.11 9.13 9.78
CA ASP A 221 15.98 10.56 9.48
C ASP A 221 15.84 10.86 7.97
N PHE A 222 16.14 9.87 7.11
CA PHE A 222 16.11 9.95 5.65
C PHE A 222 16.88 11.14 5.06
N VAL A 223 17.94 11.57 5.74
CA VAL A 223 18.82 12.63 5.27
C VAL A 223 19.73 12.08 4.18
N PHE A 224 19.72 12.70 2.99
CA PHE A 224 20.72 12.38 1.97
C PHE A 224 22.07 13.04 2.28
N SER A 225 23.16 12.35 2.01
CA SER A 225 24.50 12.96 2.00
C SER A 225 25.24 12.51 0.74
N PRO A 226 25.17 13.30 -0.35
CA PRO A 226 25.88 13.02 -1.61
C PRO A 226 27.40 12.95 -1.44
N GLY A 227 27.92 13.71 -0.47
CA GLY A 227 29.33 13.77 -0.14
C GLY A 227 30.14 14.76 -0.98
N GLN A 228 31.44 14.79 -0.73
CA GLN A 228 32.33 15.77 -1.35
C GLN A 228 32.42 15.56 -2.88
N HIS A 229 32.41 16.68 -3.61
CA HIS A 229 32.52 16.73 -5.09
C HIS A 229 31.33 16.20 -5.89
N GLN A 230 30.18 15.97 -5.25
CA GLN A 230 28.93 15.68 -5.96
C GLN A 230 28.06 16.93 -6.12
N ASP A 231 27.41 17.05 -7.27
CA ASP A 231 26.34 18.04 -7.45
C ASP A 231 25.09 17.53 -6.73
N ALA A 232 24.71 18.24 -5.67
CA ALA A 232 23.63 17.83 -4.78
C ALA A 232 22.29 17.71 -5.52
N THR A 233 21.95 18.66 -6.39
CA THR A 233 20.71 18.64 -7.17
C THR A 233 20.67 17.43 -8.11
N SER A 234 21.73 17.19 -8.88
CA SER A 234 21.82 16.04 -9.77
C SER A 234 21.75 14.72 -9.01
N TYR A 235 22.40 14.63 -7.85
CA TYR A 235 22.31 13.45 -6.98
C TYR A 235 20.88 13.20 -6.51
N LEU A 236 20.20 14.22 -5.97
CA LEU A 236 18.82 14.09 -5.49
C LEU A 236 17.84 13.70 -6.61
N GLN A 237 18.02 14.23 -7.82
CA GLN A 237 17.24 13.82 -9.01
C GLN A 237 17.47 12.35 -9.38
N GLN A 238 18.73 11.88 -9.33
CA GLN A 238 19.07 10.47 -9.58
C GLN A 238 18.48 9.55 -8.51
N GLN A 239 18.53 9.95 -7.23
CA GLN A 239 17.92 9.20 -6.13
C GLN A 239 16.41 9.11 -6.31
N SER A 240 15.73 10.23 -6.59
CA SER A 240 14.29 10.27 -6.87
C SER A 240 13.89 9.32 -8.00
N THR A 241 14.66 9.34 -9.11
CA THR A 241 14.46 8.45 -10.26
C THR A 241 14.66 6.98 -9.88
N GLY A 242 15.71 6.67 -9.11
CA GLY A 242 16.00 5.31 -8.66
C GLY A 242 14.91 4.75 -7.73
N ILE A 243 14.42 5.57 -6.80
CA ILE A 243 13.32 5.23 -5.90
C ILE A 243 12.04 4.97 -6.71
N LYS A 244 11.74 5.85 -7.66
CA LYS A 244 10.58 5.68 -8.56
C LYS A 244 10.60 4.31 -9.25
N ILE A 245 11.74 3.94 -9.83
CA ILE A 245 11.91 2.66 -10.53
C ILE A 245 11.71 1.48 -9.57
N ALA A 246 12.37 1.50 -8.40
CA ALA A 246 12.28 0.42 -7.41
C ALA A 246 10.84 0.19 -6.92
N ILE A 247 10.13 1.28 -6.62
CA ILE A 247 8.73 1.23 -6.16
C ILE A 247 7.81 0.77 -7.28
N ALA A 248 7.97 1.29 -8.50
CA ALA A 248 7.16 0.89 -9.66
C ALA A 248 7.29 -0.62 -9.94
N GLN A 249 8.52 -1.15 -9.93
CA GLN A 249 8.77 -2.59 -10.07
C GLN A 249 8.08 -3.41 -8.98
N LYS A 250 8.06 -2.92 -7.72
CA LYS A 250 7.37 -3.61 -6.64
C LYS A 250 5.85 -3.60 -6.82
N ILE A 251 5.28 -2.48 -7.26
CA ILE A 251 3.84 -2.34 -7.52
C ILE A 251 3.34 -3.31 -8.59
N GLU A 252 4.15 -3.63 -9.60
CA GLU A 252 3.80 -4.61 -10.63
C GLU A 252 3.60 -6.03 -10.08
N GLN A 253 4.24 -6.35 -8.96
CA GLN A 253 4.30 -7.69 -8.38
C GLN A 253 3.46 -7.83 -7.10
N TYR A 254 3.08 -6.72 -6.47
CA TYR A 254 2.51 -6.70 -5.13
C TYR A 254 1.49 -5.57 -4.96
N ASP A 255 0.39 -5.81 -4.24
CA ASP A 255 -0.64 -4.79 -3.89
C ASP A 255 -0.09 -3.84 -2.82
N LEU A 256 0.97 -3.11 -3.19
CA LEU A 256 1.79 -2.30 -2.31
C LEU A 256 1.03 -1.07 -1.80
N ALA A 257 1.20 -0.79 -0.52
CA ALA A 257 0.90 0.49 0.10
C ALA A 257 2.07 0.88 1.01
N ILE A 258 2.30 2.19 1.10
CA ILE A 258 3.33 2.79 1.95
C ILE A 258 2.67 3.90 2.76
N GLU A 259 2.75 3.83 4.09
CA GLU A 259 2.30 4.87 5.00
C GLU A 259 3.50 5.48 5.73
N ILE A 260 3.61 6.80 5.70
CA ILE A 260 4.76 7.56 6.19
C ILE A 260 4.26 8.46 7.32
N LEU A 261 4.90 8.35 8.46
CA LEU A 261 4.68 9.19 9.64
C LEU A 261 5.89 10.09 9.82
N GLN A 262 5.67 11.40 9.88
CA GLN A 262 6.67 12.37 10.33
C GLN A 262 6.53 12.57 11.83
N MET A 263 7.65 12.53 12.54
CA MET A 263 7.73 12.77 13.98
C MET A 263 8.96 13.62 14.30
N HIS A 264 9.01 14.21 15.50
CA HIS A 264 10.20 14.91 16.00
C HIS A 264 10.78 14.24 17.24
N SER A 265 12.09 14.32 17.39
CA SER A 265 12.80 13.91 18.59
C SER A 265 13.98 14.81 18.83
N HIS A 266 14.38 14.93 20.10
CA HIS A 266 15.65 15.50 20.46
C HIS A 266 16.79 14.78 19.72
N PHE A 267 17.62 15.59 19.06
CA PHE A 267 18.85 15.22 18.37
C PHE A 267 20.01 15.85 19.13
N SER A 268 20.97 15.03 19.56
CA SER A 268 22.19 15.52 20.21
C SER A 268 23.39 14.72 19.74
N GLY A 269 24.13 15.28 18.78
CA GLY A 269 25.24 14.58 18.15
C GLY A 269 25.74 15.25 16.88
N ILE A 270 26.24 14.43 15.96
CA ILE A 270 26.85 14.89 14.70
C ILE A 270 25.85 14.73 13.56
N TYR A 271 25.55 15.84 12.90
CA TYR A 271 24.90 15.87 11.60
C TYR A 271 25.94 15.86 10.48
N PHE A 272 25.62 15.23 9.35
CA PHE A 272 26.44 15.22 8.15
C PHE A 272 25.67 15.98 7.07
N ASP A 273 26.20 17.13 6.65
CA ASP A 273 25.57 17.92 5.59
C ASP A 273 25.76 17.28 4.21
N GLN A 274 25.21 17.91 3.18
CA GLN A 274 25.33 17.42 1.80
C GLN A 274 26.77 17.24 1.28
N HIS A 275 27.78 17.74 1.99
CA HIS A 275 29.20 17.61 1.66
C HIS A 275 29.97 16.70 2.64
N ASP A 276 29.27 15.82 3.37
CA ASP A 276 29.81 14.98 4.46
C ASP A 276 30.45 15.79 5.60
N LYS A 277 30.17 17.09 5.72
CA LYS A 277 30.76 17.88 6.78
C LYS A 277 30.07 17.57 8.09
N ARG A 278 30.88 17.21 9.09
CA ARG A 278 30.45 16.98 10.47
C ARG A 278 30.05 18.29 11.13
N VAL A 279 28.78 18.43 11.49
CA VAL A 279 28.21 19.59 12.19
C VAL A 279 27.65 19.11 13.54
N PRO A 280 28.26 19.50 14.68
CA PRO A 280 27.67 19.24 15.99
C PRO A 280 26.36 20.01 16.13
N LEU A 281 25.27 19.32 16.45
CA LEU A 281 23.95 19.91 16.67
C LEU A 281 23.32 19.41 17.96
N THR A 282 22.49 20.27 18.55
CA THR A 282 21.56 19.92 19.61
C THR A 282 20.24 20.64 19.37
N GLY A 283 19.14 19.91 19.51
CA GLY A 283 17.78 20.44 19.29
C GLY A 283 16.86 19.38 18.72
N ASP A 284 15.59 19.70 18.56
CA ASP A 284 14.63 18.76 17.98
C ASP A 284 14.77 18.71 16.46
N ARG A 285 14.73 17.51 15.89
CA ARG A 285 14.79 17.27 14.45
C ARG A 285 13.78 16.23 14.01
N PRO A 286 13.29 16.28 12.76
CA PRO A 286 12.38 15.29 12.24
C PRO A 286 13.06 13.92 12.10
N PHE A 287 12.26 12.87 12.21
CA PHE A 287 12.56 11.52 11.73
C PHE A 287 11.25 10.90 11.21
N TYR A 288 11.36 9.79 10.49
CA TYR A 288 10.20 9.20 9.82
C TYR A 288 10.07 7.71 10.11
N ILE A 289 8.82 7.25 10.16
CA ILE A 289 8.45 5.84 10.24
C ILE A 289 7.68 5.50 8.97
N TRP A 290 8.20 4.58 8.18
CA TRP A 290 7.60 4.10 6.94
C TRP A 290 7.05 2.69 7.15
N LEU A 291 5.75 2.50 7.02
CA LEU A 291 5.11 1.20 6.97
C LEU A 291 4.93 0.77 5.52
N ILE A 292 5.53 -0.36 5.14
CA ILE A 292 5.57 -0.87 3.77
C ILE A 292 4.97 -2.28 3.77
N GLY A 293 3.89 -2.48 3.03
CA GLY A 293 3.16 -3.75 3.06
C GLY A 293 2.00 -3.78 2.07
N SER A 294 1.15 -4.80 2.16
CA SER A 294 -0.03 -4.82 1.29
C SER A 294 -1.06 -3.80 1.75
N LYS A 295 -1.78 -3.20 0.81
CA LYS A 295 -2.85 -2.22 1.06
C LYS A 295 -3.80 -2.64 2.16
N LYS A 296 -4.26 -3.89 2.13
CA LYS A 296 -5.15 -4.46 3.16
C LYS A 296 -4.55 -4.38 4.57
N LYS A 297 -3.25 -4.69 4.72
CA LYS A 297 -2.58 -4.75 6.03
C LYS A 297 -2.25 -3.36 6.56
N ILE A 298 -1.73 -2.48 5.72
CA ILE A 298 -1.47 -1.08 6.07
C ILE A 298 -2.77 -0.42 6.53
N LYS A 299 -3.86 -0.59 5.76
CA LYS A 299 -5.19 -0.13 6.15
C LYS A 299 -5.67 -0.68 7.50
N ALA A 300 -5.42 -1.97 7.78
CA ALA A 300 -5.79 -2.57 9.05
C ALA A 300 -5.00 -1.98 10.23
N ILE A 301 -3.71 -1.72 10.06
CA ILE A 301 -2.86 -1.07 11.07
C ILE A 301 -3.32 0.37 11.28
N GLY A 302 -3.48 1.18 10.24
CA GLY A 302 -3.93 2.56 10.36
C GLY A 302 -5.31 2.68 11.05
N LYS A 303 -6.26 1.79 10.73
CA LYS A 303 -7.60 1.79 11.35
C LYS A 303 -7.66 1.25 12.78
N SER A 304 -6.57 0.71 13.30
CA SER A 304 -6.53 0.22 14.68
C SER A 304 -6.32 1.34 15.71
N GLY A 305 -5.89 2.53 15.28
CA GLY A 305 -5.56 3.65 16.17
C GLY A 305 -4.17 3.56 16.84
N VAL A 306 -3.38 2.50 16.55
CA VAL A 306 -2.02 2.40 17.11
C VAL A 306 -1.09 3.50 16.59
N LEU A 307 -1.27 3.96 15.35
CA LEU A 307 -0.44 5.01 14.77
C LEU A 307 -0.75 6.40 15.36
N THR A 308 -1.98 6.64 15.82
CA THR A 308 -2.39 7.92 16.44
C THR A 308 -1.99 8.03 17.91
N THR A 309 -1.48 6.94 18.51
CA THR A 309 -1.15 6.88 19.95
C THR A 309 0.35 6.68 20.20
N ILE A 310 1.18 6.83 19.16
CA ILE A 310 2.64 6.75 19.29
C ILE A 310 3.11 7.90 20.19
N LYS A 311 3.86 7.56 21.26
CA LYS A 311 4.52 8.56 22.12
C LYS A 311 5.38 9.52 21.29
N GLY A 312 5.35 10.79 21.65
CA GLY A 312 5.96 11.87 20.87
C GLY A 312 5.00 12.54 19.88
N GLY A 313 3.90 11.87 19.53
CA GLY A 313 2.93 12.39 18.56
C GLY A 313 3.39 12.23 17.11
N VAL A 314 2.43 12.13 16.21
CA VAL A 314 2.67 12.13 14.76
C VAL A 314 2.28 13.51 14.26
N ASP A 315 3.23 14.22 13.64
CA ASP A 315 3.00 15.58 13.15
C ASP A 315 2.25 15.56 11.83
N ASN A 316 2.68 14.67 10.92
CA ASN A 316 2.08 14.52 9.60
C ASN A 316 2.05 13.05 9.19
N THR A 317 1.02 12.69 8.44
CA THR A 317 0.85 11.37 7.83
C THR A 317 0.67 11.51 6.32
N LEU A 318 1.25 10.58 5.57
CA LEU A 318 1.10 10.48 4.13
C LEU A 318 1.01 9.01 3.73
N VAL A 319 0.04 8.66 2.89
CA VAL A 319 -0.14 7.29 2.42
C VAL A 319 -0.15 7.24 0.90
N PHE A 320 0.56 6.26 0.35
CA PHE A 320 0.66 5.98 -1.07
C PHE A 320 0.19 4.56 -1.35
N TYR A 321 -0.73 4.41 -2.29
CA TYR A 321 -1.24 3.12 -2.72
C TYR A 321 -1.92 3.22 -4.07
N LYS A 322 -1.92 2.11 -4.81
CA LYS A 322 -2.64 2.03 -6.08
C LYS A 322 -4.10 1.67 -5.82
N GLN A 323 -5.00 2.51 -6.32
CA GLN A 323 -6.42 2.18 -6.43
C GLN A 323 -6.71 1.57 -7.80
N SER A 324 -7.64 0.61 -7.86
CA SER A 324 -8.13 0.04 -9.13
C SER A 324 -9.08 1.00 -9.86
N GLY A 325 -9.46 2.09 -9.20
CA GLY A 325 -10.38 3.16 -9.60
C GLY A 325 -10.76 3.94 -8.33
N PRO A 326 -11.29 5.17 -8.45
CA PRO A 326 -11.65 5.96 -7.29
C PRO A 326 -12.69 5.25 -6.42
N SER A 327 -12.55 5.38 -5.09
CA SER A 327 -13.58 4.94 -4.15
C SER A 327 -14.88 5.71 -4.41
N LEU A 328 -15.96 5.00 -4.73
CA LEU A 328 -17.30 5.60 -4.79
C LEU A 328 -17.87 5.67 -3.37
N HIS A 329 -18.18 6.89 -2.91
CA HIS A 329 -18.64 7.08 -1.54
C HIS A 329 -20.16 7.07 -1.41
N SER A 330 -20.62 6.46 -0.32
CA SER A 330 -21.95 6.76 0.21
C SER A 330 -22.01 8.24 0.52
N HIS A 331 -22.91 8.93 -0.16
CA HIS A 331 -23.16 10.34 0.02
C HIS A 331 -24.66 10.57 0.17
N LYS A 332 -25.03 11.71 0.77
CA LYS A 332 -26.42 12.11 0.98
C LYS A 332 -26.54 13.61 0.78
N ILE A 333 -27.36 14.01 -0.18
CA ILE A 333 -27.77 15.39 -0.39
C ILE A 333 -28.80 15.76 0.68
N LEU A 334 -28.61 16.93 1.31
CA LEU A 334 -29.53 17.47 2.31
C LEU A 334 -30.54 18.41 1.65
N PHE A 335 -31.81 18.01 1.60
CA PHE A 335 -32.87 18.83 1.04
C PHE A 335 -33.19 20.08 1.89
N SER A 336 -32.95 20.02 3.21
CA SER A 336 -33.19 21.13 4.13
C SER A 336 -32.19 22.27 3.97
N HIS A 337 -31.01 22.00 3.39
CA HIS A 337 -29.90 22.94 3.28
C HIS A 337 -29.62 23.23 1.81
N LYS A 338 -30.51 24.04 1.22
CA LYS A 338 -30.44 24.45 -0.18
C LYS A 338 -30.53 25.97 -0.31
N ASP A 339 -29.83 26.50 -1.30
CA ASP A 339 -30.03 27.85 -1.83
C ASP A 339 -30.61 27.71 -3.24
N GLY A 340 -31.85 28.16 -3.42
CA GLY A 340 -32.66 27.82 -4.59
C GLY A 340 -33.53 26.60 -4.33
N ASP A 341 -33.86 25.85 -5.39
CA ASP A 341 -34.79 24.72 -5.31
C ASP A 341 -34.40 23.61 -6.27
N PHE A 342 -34.73 22.37 -5.91
CA PHE A 342 -34.54 21.17 -6.71
C PHE A 342 -35.33 20.01 -6.08
N GLU A 343 -35.60 18.98 -6.86
CA GLU A 343 -36.06 17.67 -6.40
C GLU A 343 -34.94 16.64 -6.55
N ILE A 344 -34.96 15.58 -5.73
CA ILE A 344 -33.96 14.50 -5.81
C ILE A 344 -34.64 13.24 -6.37
N GLN A 345 -34.11 12.71 -7.47
CA GLN A 345 -34.59 11.48 -8.11
C GLN A 345 -33.78 10.28 -7.65
N GLY A 346 -34.46 9.20 -7.21
CA GLY A 346 -33.79 7.95 -6.83
C GLY A 346 -33.30 7.90 -5.37
N GLY A 347 -33.84 8.76 -4.49
CA GLY A 347 -33.48 8.82 -3.08
C GLY A 347 -32.36 9.80 -2.78
N ALA A 348 -31.97 9.94 -1.51
CA ALA A 348 -31.14 11.06 -1.04
C ALA A 348 -29.69 11.11 -1.58
N SER A 349 -29.26 10.14 -2.38
CA SER A 349 -27.96 10.11 -3.08
C SER A 349 -28.12 10.17 -4.61
N GLY A 350 -29.28 10.64 -5.06
CA GLY A 350 -29.69 10.60 -6.45
C GLY A 350 -29.43 11.90 -7.22
N ASP A 351 -29.85 11.91 -8.47
CA ASP A 351 -29.73 13.06 -9.36
C ASP A 351 -30.71 14.18 -8.95
N MET A 352 -30.36 15.43 -9.25
CA MET A 352 -31.22 16.57 -9.06
C MET A 352 -32.03 16.88 -10.31
N SER A 353 -33.33 17.10 -10.15
CA SER A 353 -34.22 17.63 -11.19
C SER A 353 -34.83 18.96 -10.78
N THR A 354 -35.39 19.68 -11.75
CA THR A 354 -36.08 20.97 -11.54
C THR A 354 -35.22 22.00 -10.81
N ALA A 355 -33.90 21.95 -11.04
CA ALA A 355 -32.94 22.78 -10.34
C ALA A 355 -33.08 24.23 -10.80
N LYS A 356 -33.40 25.13 -9.87
CA LYS A 356 -33.50 26.58 -10.10
C LYS A 356 -32.73 27.37 -9.04
N PRO A 357 -32.06 28.47 -9.43
CA PRO A 357 -31.39 29.34 -8.47
C PRO A 357 -32.42 30.07 -7.60
N ASN A 358 -31.96 30.61 -6.48
CA ASN A 358 -32.74 31.51 -5.64
C ASN A 358 -33.00 32.84 -6.35
N ASP A 359 -34.25 33.28 -6.32
CA ASP A 359 -34.72 34.49 -7.02
C ASP A 359 -34.05 35.79 -6.51
N VAL A 360 -33.52 35.81 -5.29
CA VAL A 360 -32.95 37.01 -4.65
C VAL A 360 -31.48 37.21 -5.01
N ASN A 361 -30.66 36.16 -4.91
CA ASN A 361 -29.20 36.24 -5.04
C ASN A 361 -28.67 35.51 -6.29
N ASN A 362 -29.57 34.93 -7.11
CA ASN A 362 -29.26 34.12 -8.29
C ASN A 362 -28.25 32.98 -8.01
N THR A 363 -28.27 32.43 -6.79
CA THR A 363 -27.37 31.35 -6.37
C THR A 363 -28.13 30.03 -6.30
N PHE A 364 -27.51 28.98 -6.80
CA PHE A 364 -27.92 27.61 -6.59
C PHE A 364 -26.89 26.90 -5.71
N GLY A 365 -27.29 26.33 -4.59
CA GLY A 365 -26.38 25.62 -3.70
C GLY A 365 -27.05 24.52 -2.89
N PHE A 366 -26.25 23.55 -2.47
CA PHE A 366 -26.72 22.41 -1.70
C PHE A 366 -25.60 21.81 -0.85
N ASP A 367 -26.01 21.20 0.26
CA ASP A 367 -25.13 20.44 1.14
C ASP A 367 -25.15 18.95 0.79
N MET A 368 -23.98 18.33 0.82
CA MET A 368 -23.80 16.90 0.63
C MET A 368 -22.96 16.31 1.76
N LEU A 369 -23.50 15.32 2.45
CA LEU A 369 -22.81 14.56 3.47
C LEU A 369 -22.00 13.43 2.83
N VAL A 370 -20.75 13.25 3.23
CA VAL A 370 -19.86 12.19 2.73
C VAL A 370 -19.14 11.48 3.87
N ASN A 371 -18.98 10.16 3.74
CA ASN A 371 -18.30 9.32 4.71
C ASN A 371 -16.92 8.86 4.18
N TYR A 372 -15.87 9.38 4.79
CA TYR A 372 -14.47 9.01 4.52
C TYR A 372 -13.84 8.10 5.59
N LYS A 373 -14.61 7.62 6.60
CA LYS A 373 -14.05 6.75 7.68
C LYS A 373 -13.33 5.52 7.13
N LYS A 374 -13.69 5.06 5.93
CA LYS A 374 -13.12 3.88 5.27
C LYS A 374 -11.86 4.16 4.47
N GLU A 375 -11.46 5.41 4.24
CA GLU A 375 -10.28 5.72 3.41
C GLU A 375 -8.97 5.46 4.16
N MET A 376 -7.87 5.32 3.43
CA MET A 376 -6.56 5.08 4.06
C MET A 376 -5.90 6.36 4.53
N GLU A 377 -6.26 7.47 3.89
CA GLU A 377 -5.85 8.82 4.23
C GLU A 377 -6.33 9.17 5.64
N ASP A 378 -5.52 9.99 6.33
CA ASP A 378 -5.95 10.61 7.58
C ASP A 378 -7.23 11.40 7.32
N ILE A 379 -8.14 11.41 8.29
CA ILE A 379 -9.42 12.11 8.12
C ILE A 379 -9.19 13.59 7.79
N ALA A 380 -8.15 14.22 8.36
CA ALA A 380 -7.74 15.61 8.11
C ALA A 380 -7.41 15.92 6.64
N PHE A 381 -7.03 14.92 5.85
CA PHE A 381 -6.86 15.07 4.41
C PHE A 381 -8.13 15.60 3.74
N PHE A 382 -9.30 15.18 4.20
CA PHE A 382 -10.57 15.55 3.60
C PHE A 382 -11.10 16.93 4.02
N ASP A 383 -10.41 17.63 4.93
CA ASP A 383 -10.76 19.01 5.34
C ASP A 383 -10.26 20.06 4.35
N ASP A 384 -9.16 19.77 3.64
CA ASP A 384 -8.51 20.74 2.75
C ASP A 384 -9.17 20.73 1.36
N THR A 385 -9.86 21.82 1.03
CA THR A 385 -10.46 22.03 -0.31
C THR A 385 -9.46 21.90 -1.45
N ASN A 386 -8.16 22.15 -1.22
CA ASN A 386 -7.13 21.98 -2.25
C ASN A 386 -6.84 20.51 -2.58
N ASN A 387 -7.39 19.56 -1.83
CA ASN A 387 -7.34 18.12 -2.16
C ASN A 387 -8.47 17.70 -3.12
N TYR A 388 -9.43 18.60 -3.40
CA TYR A 388 -10.59 18.31 -4.24
C TYR A 388 -10.46 18.92 -5.63
N THR A 389 -10.96 18.19 -6.62
CA THR A 389 -11.28 18.70 -7.95
C THR A 389 -12.80 18.66 -8.14
N HIS A 390 -13.35 19.74 -8.69
CA HIS A 390 -14.77 19.90 -8.97
C HIS A 390 -15.01 20.77 -10.20
N ASN A 391 -16.25 20.79 -10.69
CA ASN A 391 -16.65 21.64 -11.82
C ASN A 391 -16.33 23.13 -11.53
N PRO A 392 -15.66 23.85 -12.45
CA PRO A 392 -15.10 25.18 -12.18
C PRO A 392 -16.14 26.29 -11.97
N ASN A 393 -17.39 26.06 -12.37
CA ASN A 393 -18.49 27.01 -12.14
C ASN A 393 -19.07 26.89 -10.72
N TYR A 394 -18.66 25.89 -9.92
CA TYR A 394 -19.04 25.74 -8.53
C TYR A 394 -17.93 26.19 -7.59
N LYS A 395 -18.33 26.69 -6.42
CA LYS A 395 -17.47 26.87 -5.25
C LYS A 395 -17.72 25.73 -4.28
N LEU A 396 -16.66 25.23 -3.65
CA LEU A 396 -16.71 24.19 -2.63
C LEU A 396 -16.27 24.75 -1.28
N THR A 397 -17.05 24.51 -0.24
CA THR A 397 -16.62 24.66 1.16
C THR A 397 -16.87 23.36 1.92
N ILE A 398 -16.03 23.06 2.90
CA ILE A 398 -16.04 21.80 3.63
C ILE A 398 -16.17 22.09 5.12
N SER A 399 -17.01 21.33 5.80
CA SER A 399 -17.07 21.29 7.27
C SER A 399 -16.95 19.86 7.76
N ARG A 400 -16.10 19.65 8.77
CA ARG A 400 -16.03 18.39 9.50
C ARG A 400 -17.24 18.28 10.43
N LEU A 401 -17.91 17.14 10.36
CA LEU A 401 -19.04 16.82 11.22
C LEU A 401 -18.53 16.28 12.55
N GLN A 402 -19.08 16.75 13.66
CA GLN A 402 -18.88 16.11 14.96
C GLN A 402 -19.93 15.02 15.18
N GLU A 403 -19.59 14.03 15.98
CA GLU A 403 -20.56 13.01 16.36
C GLU A 403 -21.69 13.68 17.18
N ASN A 404 -22.93 13.54 16.70
CA ASN A 404 -24.19 14.05 17.27
C ASN A 404 -24.61 15.50 16.91
N ASP A 405 -24.00 16.15 15.92
CA ASP A 405 -24.45 17.50 15.48
C ASP A 405 -25.89 17.50 14.92
N ASP A 406 -26.24 16.46 14.15
CA ASP A 406 -27.55 16.32 13.51
C ASP A 406 -27.89 14.82 13.34
N PRO A 407 -29.08 14.33 13.73
CA PRO A 407 -29.51 12.97 13.41
C PRO A 407 -29.38 12.60 11.91
N ALA A 408 -29.52 13.58 11.02
CA ALA A 408 -29.36 13.39 9.57
C ALA A 408 -27.91 13.16 9.13
N SER A 409 -26.93 13.48 9.99
CA SER A 409 -25.49 13.40 9.72
C SER A 409 -24.81 12.16 10.33
N VAL A 410 -25.55 11.36 11.10
CA VAL A 410 -25.06 10.10 11.68
C VAL A 410 -24.48 9.19 10.60
N GLY A 411 -23.24 8.75 10.82
CA GLY A 411 -22.52 7.85 9.90
C GLY A 411 -21.76 8.56 8.78
N TYR A 412 -21.81 9.89 8.70
CA TYR A 412 -20.99 10.69 7.80
C TYR A 412 -19.84 11.37 8.55
N THR A 413 -18.90 11.94 7.80
CA THR A 413 -17.70 12.58 8.38
C THR A 413 -17.56 14.04 8.01
N HIS A 414 -18.04 14.42 6.82
CA HIS A 414 -17.90 15.77 6.30
C HIS A 414 -19.21 16.18 5.63
N CYS A 415 -19.51 17.47 5.71
CA CYS A 415 -20.50 18.15 4.88
C CYS A 415 -19.76 18.99 3.85
N LEU A 416 -20.11 18.81 2.58
CA LEU A 416 -19.55 19.48 1.43
C LEU A 416 -20.64 20.37 0.86
N HIS A 417 -20.43 21.67 0.92
CA HIS A 417 -21.35 22.65 0.37
C HIS A 417 -20.87 23.09 -1.00
N LEU A 418 -21.70 22.88 -2.03
CA LEU A 418 -21.44 23.32 -3.40
C LEU A 418 -22.40 24.46 -3.75
N SER A 419 -21.88 25.55 -4.34
CA SER A 419 -22.70 26.67 -4.81
C SER A 419 -22.23 27.26 -6.14
N THR A 420 -23.17 27.78 -6.94
CA THR A 420 -22.91 28.45 -8.21
C THR A 420 -23.88 29.59 -8.48
N GLN A 421 -23.43 30.62 -9.20
CA GLN A 421 -24.30 31.66 -9.78
C GLN A 421 -24.53 31.45 -11.28
N SER A 422 -23.99 30.37 -11.84
CA SER A 422 -24.06 30.00 -13.26
C SER A 422 -24.56 28.57 -13.37
N LEU A 423 -25.78 28.33 -12.89
CA LEU A 423 -26.44 27.02 -12.93
C LEU A 423 -26.60 26.56 -14.39
N GLN A 424 -26.23 25.32 -14.65
CA GLN A 424 -26.31 24.66 -15.96
C GLN A 424 -26.77 23.22 -15.76
N GLU A 425 -27.41 22.64 -16.78
CA GLU A 425 -27.62 21.19 -16.81
C GLU A 425 -26.28 20.51 -17.05
N GLN A 426 -25.80 19.75 -16.06
CA GLN A 426 -24.49 19.12 -16.13
C GLN A 426 -24.34 18.00 -15.11
N LYS A 427 -23.30 17.19 -15.29
CA LYS A 427 -22.81 16.30 -14.26
C LYS A 427 -21.79 17.02 -13.38
N ILE A 428 -22.05 17.04 -12.09
CA ILE A 428 -21.07 17.45 -11.08
C ILE A 428 -20.18 16.26 -10.80
N GLN A 429 -18.89 16.43 -11.06
CA GLN A 429 -17.86 15.47 -10.70
C GLN A 429 -17.02 16.06 -9.58
N LEU A 430 -17.08 15.45 -8.41
CA LEU A 430 -16.33 15.86 -7.24
C LEU A 430 -15.44 14.69 -6.82
N PHE A 431 -14.13 14.89 -6.83
CA PHE A 431 -13.18 13.84 -6.46
C PHE A 431 -12.00 14.42 -5.70
N THR A 432 -11.43 13.64 -4.78
CA THR A 432 -10.13 13.96 -4.20
C THR A 432 -8.99 13.37 -5.01
N VAL A 433 -7.87 14.06 -5.01
CA VAL A 433 -6.64 13.62 -5.70
C VAL A 433 -5.52 13.42 -4.71
N ALA A 434 -4.79 12.30 -4.85
CA ALA A 434 -3.52 12.13 -4.19
C ALA A 434 -2.56 13.18 -4.76
N LYS A 435 -1.89 13.89 -3.86
CA LYS A 435 -0.87 14.90 -4.16
C LYS A 435 0.24 14.81 -3.13
N VAL A 436 1.44 15.28 -3.48
CA VAL A 436 2.47 15.53 -2.47
C VAL A 436 1.96 16.65 -1.54
N PRO A 437 1.81 16.41 -0.23
CA PRO A 437 1.32 17.43 0.69
C PRO A 437 2.27 18.62 0.80
N THR A 438 1.74 19.81 1.10
CA THR A 438 2.53 21.03 1.24
C THR A 438 3.54 20.98 2.40
N TRP A 439 3.26 20.19 3.44
CA TRP A 439 4.21 19.99 4.54
C TRP A 439 5.52 19.36 4.06
N VAL A 440 5.48 18.51 3.03
CA VAL A 440 6.70 17.88 2.47
C VAL A 440 7.65 18.96 1.95
N THR A 441 7.15 19.90 1.17
CA THR A 441 7.95 21.04 0.68
C THR A 441 8.34 22.00 1.81
N ALA A 442 7.48 22.20 2.82
CA ALA A 442 7.80 23.05 3.97
C ALA A 442 8.94 22.48 4.83
N HIS A 443 9.04 21.15 4.93
CA HIS A 443 10.02 20.42 5.71
C HIS A 443 11.20 19.87 4.87
N ASP A 444 11.27 20.20 3.59
CA ASP A 444 12.41 19.90 2.73
C ASP A 444 13.52 20.93 2.87
N SER A 445 14.77 20.47 2.73
CA SER A 445 15.92 21.32 2.48
C SER A 445 16.61 20.93 1.17
N GLU A 446 16.82 21.91 0.30
CA GLU A 446 17.66 21.76 -0.90
C GLU A 446 19.12 22.18 -0.64
N ASN A 447 19.42 22.71 0.55
CA ASN A 447 20.75 23.09 0.97
C ASN A 447 20.84 23.18 2.50
N ASP A 448 21.54 22.22 3.10
CA ASP A 448 21.70 22.07 4.54
C ASP A 448 23.08 22.52 5.06
N THR A 449 23.92 23.12 4.22
CA THR A 449 25.30 23.52 4.59
C THR A 449 25.38 24.53 5.74
N ASN A 450 24.28 25.22 6.03
CA ASN A 450 24.15 26.19 7.12
C ASN A 450 23.29 25.68 8.29
N ILE A 451 23.02 24.38 8.40
CA ILE A 451 22.16 23.80 9.45
C ILE A 451 22.56 24.19 10.89
N GLY A 452 23.86 24.34 11.15
CA GLY A 452 24.35 24.78 12.47
C GLY A 452 24.20 26.27 12.77
N LYS A 453 23.72 27.07 11.81
CA LYS A 453 23.57 28.55 11.92
C LYS A 453 22.16 29.03 11.64
N ASP A 454 21.40 28.29 10.84
CA ASP A 454 20.02 28.61 10.46
C ASP A 454 19.04 27.72 11.23
N PRO A 455 18.35 28.23 12.27
CA PRO A 455 17.40 27.44 13.05
C PRO A 455 16.25 26.86 12.21
N SER A 456 15.92 27.47 11.06
CA SER A 456 14.85 26.95 10.20
C SER A 456 15.20 25.61 9.55
N GLN A 457 16.49 25.26 9.47
CA GLN A 457 16.96 23.97 8.97
C GLN A 457 16.79 22.83 9.97
N MET A 458 16.64 23.14 11.27
CA MET A 458 16.48 22.10 12.30
C MET A 458 15.20 21.29 12.09
N ASN A 459 14.14 21.92 11.59
CA ASN A 459 12.86 21.28 11.29
C ASN A 459 12.79 20.69 9.88
N LYS A 460 13.92 20.60 9.16
CA LYS A 460 13.99 20.16 7.77
C LYS A 460 14.85 18.91 7.59
N THR A 461 14.55 18.20 6.51
CA THR A 461 15.25 17.01 6.05
C THR A 461 15.77 17.28 4.65
N PHE A 462 17.08 17.13 4.46
CA PHE A 462 17.71 17.40 3.17
C PHE A 462 17.28 16.36 2.12
N GLY A 463 16.63 16.84 1.05
CA GLY A 463 16.15 16.02 -0.07
C GLY A 463 14.83 15.27 0.16
N LEU A 464 14.07 15.59 1.21
CA LEU A 464 12.76 15.00 1.51
C LEU A 464 11.78 15.11 0.32
N GLN A 465 11.73 16.25 -0.35
CA GLN A 465 10.84 16.46 -1.49
C GLN A 465 11.17 15.49 -2.62
N TYR A 466 12.45 15.27 -2.90
CA TYR A 466 12.90 14.35 -3.96
C TYR A 466 12.55 12.89 -3.63
N LEU A 467 12.69 12.51 -2.35
CA LEU A 467 12.29 11.19 -1.83
C LEU A 467 10.80 10.95 -2.05
N ILE A 468 9.96 11.86 -1.56
CA ILE A 468 8.50 11.73 -1.65
C ILE A 468 7.99 11.86 -3.09
N GLN A 469 8.60 12.72 -3.91
CA GLN A 469 8.27 12.85 -5.32
C GLN A 469 8.53 11.55 -6.09
N GLY A 470 9.64 10.86 -5.80
CA GLY A 470 9.94 9.55 -6.39
C GLY A 470 8.86 8.50 -6.08
N LEU A 471 8.34 8.50 -4.85
CA LEU A 471 7.21 7.65 -4.47
C LEU A 471 5.92 8.04 -5.20
N TYR A 472 5.57 9.33 -5.17
CA TYR A 472 4.37 9.86 -5.80
C TYR A 472 4.31 9.46 -7.28
N GLU A 473 5.40 9.67 -8.02
CA GLU A 473 5.47 9.34 -9.44
C GLU A 473 5.43 7.84 -9.74
N ALA A 474 5.87 7.00 -8.79
CA ALA A 474 5.78 5.55 -8.95
C ALA A 474 4.34 5.03 -8.80
N PHE A 475 3.58 5.59 -7.85
CA PHE A 475 2.19 5.20 -7.62
C PHE A 475 1.22 5.84 -8.63
N TYR A 476 1.49 7.06 -9.06
CA TYR A 476 0.54 7.88 -9.79
C TYR A 476 1.13 8.41 -11.10
N THR A 477 1.00 7.60 -12.15
CA THR A 477 1.34 8.05 -13.51
C THR A 477 0.13 8.71 -14.19
N THR A 478 0.39 9.71 -15.04
CA THR A 478 -0.64 10.53 -15.69
C THR A 478 -1.54 9.74 -16.66
N PRO A 479 -2.79 10.21 -16.92
CA PRO A 479 -3.41 11.42 -16.37
C PRO A 479 -4.45 11.18 -15.25
N HIS A 480 -4.84 9.95 -14.92
CA HIS A 480 -5.99 9.69 -14.02
C HIS A 480 -5.75 8.68 -12.89
N GLN A 481 -4.50 8.32 -12.58
CA GLN A 481 -4.22 7.30 -11.57
C GLN A 481 -4.21 7.81 -10.13
N ASN A 482 -4.27 9.13 -9.90
CA ASN A 482 -4.24 9.73 -8.56
C ASN A 482 -5.62 10.08 -7.98
N LYS A 483 -6.74 9.79 -8.66
CA LYS A 483 -8.06 9.97 -8.05
C LYS A 483 -8.22 8.99 -6.90
N ILE A 484 -8.57 9.48 -5.71
CA ILE A 484 -8.77 8.68 -4.49
C ILE A 484 -10.26 8.40 -4.26
N THR A 485 -11.09 9.43 -4.36
CA THR A 485 -12.53 9.36 -4.08
C THR A 485 -13.29 9.98 -5.24
N GLU A 486 -14.51 9.55 -5.51
CA GLU A 486 -15.36 10.19 -6.52
C GLU A 486 -16.83 10.18 -6.09
N VAL A 487 -17.51 11.29 -6.36
CA VAL A 487 -18.95 11.46 -6.27
C VAL A 487 -19.41 12.13 -7.57
N GLU A 488 -20.42 11.54 -8.20
CA GLU A 488 -21.06 12.08 -9.40
C GLU A 488 -22.54 12.36 -9.11
N ILE A 489 -23.02 13.56 -9.45
CA ILE A 489 -24.42 13.98 -9.33
C ILE A 489 -24.83 14.65 -10.65
N THR A 490 -25.92 14.21 -11.27
CA THR A 490 -26.49 14.93 -12.42
C THR A 490 -27.43 16.01 -11.95
N ILE A 491 -27.30 17.22 -12.51
CA ILE A 491 -28.22 18.35 -12.29
C ILE A 491 -28.99 18.60 -13.57
N LYS A 492 -30.32 18.61 -13.47
CA LYS A 492 -31.27 18.99 -14.53
C LYS A 492 -32.13 20.16 -14.08
N LYS A 493 -32.40 21.10 -14.98
CA LYS A 493 -33.17 22.31 -14.67
C LYS A 493 -34.67 22.08 -14.65
#